data_AF-A0A4P6UPD3-F1
#
_entry.id   AF-A0A4P6UPD3-F1
#
_cell.length_a   1.000
_cell.length_b   1.000
_cell.length_c   1.000
_cell.angle_alpha   90.00
_cell.angle_beta   90.00
_cell.angle_gamma   90.00
#
_symmetry.space_group_name_H-M   'P 1'
#
loop_
_entity.id
_entity.type
_entity.pdbx_description
1 polymer ?
#
loop_
_entity_poly.entity_id
_entity_poly.type
_entity_poly.pdbx_seq_one_letter_code
_entity_poly.pdbx_strand_id
1 'polypeptide(L)'
;MALRLFHVTEFAQSSISPAAQRSSWHPTTVLVLISFWITVAGNLPLWRELARAPEAALAGHGIFSLSLYFGLLCFTSLGLLLTVVNWAPLLKLVITVLLWLTALNTELLWTGQTALLLDAAHLHDNLGTLITHISRRPWWQHLLCLGLLAAVPTLWLWNINIRRVRLSRRFPQNLLMTLFWAMGLAAIWFIGRNSLLPVLQNTRWIDLLSPFNTLLSLVQ
;
A
#
# COMPACT_ATOMS: atom_id res chain seq x y z
N MET A 1 32.63 57.58 5.21
CA MET A 1 32.27 56.42 6.03
C MET A 1 30.77 56.44 6.28
N ALA A 2 30.02 55.53 5.67
CA ALA A 2 28.62 55.31 5.97
C ALA A 2 28.35 53.80 5.89
N LEU A 3 28.45 53.13 7.03
CA LEU A 3 28.06 51.73 7.19
C LEU A 3 26.53 51.66 7.08
N ARG A 4 26.02 51.32 5.89
CA ARG A 4 24.61 50.96 5.75
C ARG A 4 24.42 49.58 6.36
N LEU A 5 23.77 49.59 7.53
CA LEU A 5 23.20 48.47 8.24
C LEU A 5 22.49 47.53 7.24
N PHE A 6 23.05 46.36 6.98
CA PHE A 6 22.31 45.28 6.34
C PHE A 6 21.33 44.76 7.38
N HIS A 7 20.08 45.19 7.26
CA HIS A 7 18.96 44.49 7.88
C HIS A 7 18.89 43.12 7.20
N VAL A 8 19.61 42.15 7.75
CA VAL A 8 19.39 40.72 7.49
C VAL A 8 18.00 40.46 8.02
N THR A 9 17.04 40.66 7.14
CA THR A 9 15.69 40.15 7.34
C THR A 9 15.85 38.65 7.33
N GLU A 10 15.80 38.07 8.52
CA GLU A 10 15.37 36.70 8.75
C GLU A 10 13.95 36.58 8.18
N PHE A 11 13.84 36.63 6.85
CA PHE A 11 12.65 36.20 6.15
C PHE A 11 12.55 34.72 6.42
N ALA A 12 11.80 34.45 7.47
CA ALA A 12 10.97 33.29 7.69
C ALA A 12 11.48 32.05 6.95
N GLN A 13 11.90 31.07 7.72
CA GLN A 13 11.79 29.65 7.40
C GLN A 13 10.30 29.27 7.16
N SER A 14 9.61 30.02 6.32
CA SER A 14 8.31 29.70 5.80
C SER A 14 8.52 28.53 4.85
N SER A 15 7.69 27.51 5.01
CA SER A 15 7.58 26.35 4.12
C SER A 15 7.22 26.70 2.67
N ILE A 16 7.31 27.98 2.29
CA ILE A 16 6.97 28.60 1.00
C ILE A 16 8.24 29.11 0.29
N SER A 17 9.44 28.91 0.86
CA SER A 17 10.68 29.16 0.13
C SER A 17 10.79 28.21 -1.09
N PRO A 18 11.09 28.72 -2.31
CA PRO A 18 11.38 27.88 -3.48
C PRO A 18 12.49 26.85 -3.24
N ALA A 19 13.42 27.13 -2.30
CA ALA A 19 14.46 26.19 -1.88
C ALA A 19 13.88 25.02 -1.07
N ALA A 20 12.97 25.28 -0.14
CA ALA A 20 12.25 24.24 0.63
C ALA A 20 11.35 23.36 -0.26
N GLN A 21 10.88 23.90 -1.39
CA GLN A 21 10.10 23.14 -2.36
C GLN A 21 10.96 22.27 -3.29
N ARG A 22 12.25 22.59 -3.49
CA ARG A 22 13.20 21.75 -4.23
C ARG A 22 13.66 20.53 -3.42
N SER A 23 13.66 20.62 -2.09
CA SER A 23 13.96 19.50 -1.19
C SER A 23 12.73 18.65 -0.84
N SER A 24 11.56 18.93 -1.43
CA SER A 24 10.30 18.24 -1.13
C SER A 24 10.08 17.03 -2.04
N TRP A 25 9.54 15.94 -1.47
CA TRP A 25 9.27 14.72 -2.21
C TRP A 25 8.06 14.89 -3.12
N HIS A 26 8.16 14.37 -4.34
CA HIS A 26 7.03 14.35 -5.27
C HIS A 26 5.98 13.32 -4.80
N PRO A 27 4.67 13.67 -4.74
CA PRO A 27 3.63 12.76 -4.26
C PRO A 27 3.61 11.39 -4.95
N THR A 28 3.85 11.38 -6.26
CA THR A 28 3.92 10.14 -7.05
C THR A 28 5.06 9.22 -6.63
N THR A 29 6.21 9.76 -6.23
CA THR A 29 7.35 8.94 -5.77
C THR A 29 7.01 8.23 -4.47
N VAL A 30 6.35 8.94 -3.55
CA VAL A 30 5.89 8.37 -2.28
C VAL A 30 4.85 7.27 -2.54
N LEU A 31 3.88 7.55 -3.42
CA LEU A 31 2.86 6.58 -3.83
C LEU A 31 3.51 5.30 -4.39
N VAL A 32 4.44 5.42 -5.34
CA VAL A 32 5.14 4.27 -5.93
C VAL A 32 5.90 3.47 -4.87
N LEU A 33 6.66 4.15 -4.00
CA LEU A 33 7.46 3.46 -2.99
C LEU A 33 6.57 2.71 -1.98
N ILE A 34 5.47 3.33 -1.55
CA ILE A 34 4.52 2.73 -0.62
C ILE A 34 3.75 1.59 -1.27
N SER A 35 3.27 1.74 -2.50
CA SER A 35 2.62 0.64 -3.23
C SER A 35 3.56 -0.54 -3.34
N PHE A 36 4.84 -0.29 -3.67
CA PHE A 36 5.85 -1.34 -3.74
C PHE A 36 6.07 -2.02 -2.39
N TRP A 37 6.19 -1.23 -1.30
CA TRP A 37 6.35 -1.75 0.05
C TRP A 37 5.17 -2.64 0.48
N ILE A 38 3.93 -2.17 0.26
CA ILE A 38 2.71 -2.92 0.59
C ILE A 38 2.64 -4.20 -0.24
N THR A 39 2.93 -4.14 -1.54
CA THR A 39 2.94 -5.33 -2.40
C THR A 39 3.98 -6.34 -1.97
N VAL A 40 5.22 -5.94 -1.68
CA VAL A 40 6.30 -6.89 -1.38
C VAL A 40 6.25 -7.35 0.08
N ALA A 41 6.32 -6.41 1.03
CA ALA A 41 6.42 -6.72 2.46
C ALA A 41 5.05 -7.02 3.10
N GLY A 42 4.00 -6.35 2.65
CA GLY A 42 2.66 -6.53 3.18
C GLY A 42 1.97 -7.84 2.79
N ASN A 43 2.39 -8.45 1.68
CA ASN A 43 1.78 -9.67 1.16
C ASN A 43 2.65 -10.92 1.39
N LEU A 44 3.50 -10.94 2.43
CA LEU A 44 4.32 -12.10 2.80
C LEU A 44 3.54 -13.42 2.95
N PRO A 45 2.33 -13.46 3.55
CA PRO A 45 1.53 -14.67 3.60
C PRO A 45 1.14 -15.18 2.21
N LEU A 46 0.78 -14.28 1.28
CA LEU A 46 0.49 -14.65 -0.10
C LEU A 46 1.72 -15.26 -0.77
N TRP A 47 2.89 -14.63 -0.62
CA TRP A 47 4.15 -15.16 -1.19
C TRP A 47 4.50 -16.55 -0.63
N ARG A 48 4.22 -16.77 0.66
CA ARG A 48 4.43 -18.05 1.33
C ARG A 48 3.49 -19.13 0.77
N GLU A 49 2.21 -18.83 0.62
CA GLU A 49 1.26 -19.78 0.03
C GLU A 49 1.57 -20.05 -1.44
N LEU A 50 2.04 -19.03 -2.17
CA LEU A 50 2.42 -19.17 -3.57
C LEU A 50 3.66 -20.04 -3.77
N ALA A 51 4.62 -19.96 -2.85
CA ALA A 51 5.78 -20.84 -2.82
C ALA A 51 5.45 -22.28 -2.40
N ARG A 52 4.33 -22.50 -1.72
CA ARG A 52 3.86 -23.82 -1.28
C ARG A 52 2.87 -24.48 -2.24
N ALA A 53 2.33 -23.72 -3.19
CA ALA A 53 1.43 -24.25 -4.19
C ALA A 53 2.16 -25.32 -5.03
N PRO A 54 1.61 -26.53 -5.17
CA PRO A 54 2.23 -27.58 -5.96
C PRO A 54 2.39 -27.11 -7.41
N GLU A 55 3.54 -27.44 -8.02
CA GLU A 55 3.87 -27.11 -9.41
C GLU A 55 2.79 -27.55 -10.42
N ALA A 56 1.91 -28.48 -10.04
CA ALA A 56 0.84 -29.07 -10.83
C ALA A 56 -0.47 -28.24 -10.96
N ALA A 57 -0.70 -27.18 -10.17
CA ALA A 57 -1.88 -26.31 -10.35
C ALA A 57 -1.67 -25.21 -11.42
N LEU A 58 -0.42 -25.02 -11.87
CA LEU A 58 -0.08 -24.07 -12.91
C LEU A 58 -0.01 -24.78 -14.26
N ALA A 59 -0.87 -24.36 -15.17
CA ALA A 59 -0.84 -24.69 -16.59
C ALA A 59 0.47 -24.24 -17.26
N GLY A 60 1.60 -24.92 -17.00
CA GLY A 60 2.89 -24.73 -17.67
C GLY A 60 3.67 -23.45 -17.33
N HIS A 61 3.30 -22.73 -16.25
CA HIS A 61 3.97 -21.49 -15.84
C HIS A 61 4.75 -21.71 -14.53
N GLY A 62 5.94 -21.13 -14.40
CA GLY A 62 6.74 -21.26 -13.17
C GLY A 62 6.20 -20.37 -12.03
N ILE A 63 6.43 -20.78 -10.77
CA ILE A 63 6.02 -20.04 -9.55
C ILE A 63 6.44 -18.57 -9.62
N PHE A 64 7.65 -18.28 -10.12
CA PHE A 64 8.15 -16.91 -10.30
C PHE A 64 7.22 -16.04 -11.17
N SER A 65 6.75 -16.57 -12.29
CA SER A 65 5.87 -15.82 -13.20
C SER A 65 4.53 -15.50 -12.57
N LEU A 66 3.95 -16.45 -11.81
CA LEU A 66 2.68 -16.24 -11.12
C LEU A 66 2.84 -15.23 -9.99
N SER A 67 3.92 -15.30 -9.20
CA SER A 67 4.25 -14.31 -8.18
C SER A 67 4.41 -12.92 -8.77
N LEU A 68 5.08 -12.84 -9.92
CA LEU A 68 5.27 -11.59 -10.63
C LEU A 68 3.94 -10.99 -11.10
N TYR A 69 3.03 -11.80 -11.66
CA TYR A 69 1.70 -11.32 -12.07
C TYR A 69 0.87 -10.83 -10.89
N PHE A 70 0.80 -11.58 -9.78
CA PHE A 70 0.10 -11.13 -8.58
C PHE A 70 0.69 -9.85 -8.00
N GLY A 71 2.03 -9.75 -7.98
CA GLY A 71 2.73 -8.56 -7.49
C GLY A 71 2.43 -7.34 -8.35
N LEU A 72 2.54 -7.49 -9.68
CA LEU A 72 2.24 -6.43 -10.64
C LEU A 72 0.77 -5.99 -10.59
N LEU A 73 -0.18 -6.94 -10.47
CA LEU A 73 -1.60 -6.62 -10.30
C LEU A 73 -1.86 -5.85 -9.00
N CYS A 74 -1.30 -6.31 -7.88
CA CYS A 74 -1.41 -5.62 -6.59
C CYS A 74 -0.84 -4.20 -6.66
N PHE A 75 0.38 -4.08 -7.19
CA PHE A 75 1.10 -2.82 -7.31
C PHE A 75 0.36 -1.80 -8.18
N THR A 76 -0.10 -2.22 -9.36
CA THR A 76 -0.84 -1.35 -10.28
C THR A 76 -2.23 -0.99 -9.74
N SER A 77 -2.90 -1.91 -9.05
CA SER A 77 -4.19 -1.64 -8.39
C SER A 77 -4.05 -0.63 -7.25
N LEU A 78 -3.02 -0.77 -6.40
CA LEU A 78 -2.70 0.21 -5.36
C LEU A 78 -2.32 1.56 -5.95
N GLY A 79 -1.53 1.55 -7.03
CA GLY A 79 -1.19 2.76 -7.77
C GLY A 79 -2.43 3.50 -8.28
N LEU A 80 -3.38 2.77 -8.87
CA LEU A 80 -4.64 3.33 -9.35
C LEU A 80 -5.47 3.92 -8.20
N LEU A 81 -5.65 3.16 -7.12
CA LEU A 81 -6.41 3.59 -5.93
C LEU A 81 -5.80 4.85 -5.30
N LEU A 82 -4.49 4.86 -5.06
CA LEU A 82 -3.81 6.00 -4.44
C LEU A 82 -3.76 7.23 -5.37
N THR A 83 -3.79 7.03 -6.70
CA THR A 83 -3.82 8.14 -7.67
C THR A 83 -5.13 8.93 -7.57
N VAL A 84 -6.26 8.26 -7.35
CA VAL A 84 -7.56 8.90 -7.10
C VAL A 84 -7.50 9.78 -5.85
N VAL A 85 -6.77 9.33 -4.83
CA VAL A 85 -6.68 9.98 -3.51
C VAL A 85 -5.41 10.82 -3.34
N ASN A 86 -4.79 11.27 -4.43
CA ASN A 86 -3.47 11.94 -4.46
C ASN A 86 -3.45 13.37 -3.85
N TRP A 87 -4.27 13.69 -2.85
CA TRP A 87 -4.34 14.98 -2.16
C TRP A 87 -3.39 14.97 -0.98
N ALA A 88 -2.46 15.92 -0.85
CA ALA A 88 -1.33 15.80 0.09
C ALA A 88 -1.68 15.35 1.53
N PRO A 89 -2.65 15.94 2.26
CA PRO A 89 -3.01 15.45 3.59
C PRO A 89 -3.80 14.13 3.55
N LEU A 90 -4.73 14.00 2.60
CA LEU A 90 -5.57 12.80 2.48
C LEU A 90 -4.75 11.57 2.07
N LEU A 91 -3.75 11.74 1.21
CA LEU A 91 -2.83 10.72 0.76
C LEU A 91 -2.04 10.16 1.94
N LYS A 92 -1.53 11.02 2.83
CA LYS A 92 -0.82 10.56 4.05
C LYS A 92 -1.76 9.74 4.94
N LEU A 93 -2.99 10.19 5.13
CA LEU A 93 -3.98 9.50 5.95
C LEU A 93 -4.34 8.14 5.35
N VAL A 94 -4.70 8.10 4.06
CA VAL A 94 -5.07 6.85 3.36
C VAL A 94 -3.91 5.87 3.34
N ILE A 95 -2.69 6.32 3.03
CA ILE A 95 -1.50 5.44 3.09
C ILE A 95 -1.31 4.89 4.50
N THR A 96 -1.44 5.73 5.54
CA THR A 96 -1.30 5.27 6.93
C THR A 96 -2.31 4.17 7.23
N VAL A 97 -3.58 4.39 6.90
CA VAL A 97 -4.64 3.36 7.09
C VAL A 97 -4.31 2.08 6.32
N LEU A 98 -3.91 2.17 5.05
CA LEU A 98 -3.56 1.00 4.24
C LEU A 98 -2.35 0.25 4.80
N LEU A 99 -1.32 0.93 5.29
CA LEU A 99 -0.15 0.30 5.92
C LEU A 99 -0.54 -0.49 7.16
N TRP A 100 -1.36 0.09 8.03
CA TRP A 100 -1.81 -0.57 9.26
C TRP A 100 -2.75 -1.74 8.99
N LEU A 101 -3.73 -1.57 8.09
CA LEU A 101 -4.61 -2.67 7.65
C LEU A 101 -3.80 -3.81 7.03
N THR A 102 -2.83 -3.46 6.18
CA THR A 102 -1.95 -4.45 5.57
C THR A 102 -1.18 -5.20 6.65
N ALA A 103 -0.51 -4.50 7.57
CA ALA A 103 0.28 -5.15 8.62
C ALA A 103 -0.55 -6.06 9.54
N LEU A 104 -1.76 -5.63 9.92
CA LEU A 104 -2.70 -6.45 10.69
C LEU A 104 -3.09 -7.71 9.92
N ASN A 105 -3.46 -7.58 8.65
CA ASN A 105 -3.77 -8.73 7.80
C ASN A 105 -2.57 -9.65 7.61
N THR A 106 -1.38 -9.10 7.38
CA THR A 106 -0.15 -9.88 7.26
C THR A 106 0.04 -10.73 8.51
N GLU A 107 -0.15 -10.15 9.68
CA GLU A 107 0.01 -10.83 10.96
C GLU A 107 -1.02 -11.95 11.17
N LEU A 108 -2.30 -11.67 10.95
CA LEU A 108 -3.38 -12.65 11.09
C LEU A 108 -3.18 -13.83 10.13
N LEU A 109 -2.94 -13.54 8.84
CA LEU A 109 -2.72 -14.57 7.82
C LEU A 109 -1.42 -15.35 8.06
N TRP A 110 -0.37 -14.70 8.57
CA TRP A 110 0.88 -15.38 8.89
C TRP A 110 0.70 -16.46 9.95
N THR A 111 -0.17 -16.20 10.93
CA THR A 111 -0.48 -17.10 12.04
C THR A 111 -1.57 -18.12 11.73
N GLY A 112 -2.10 -18.13 10.49
CA GLY A 112 -3.10 -19.09 10.03
C GLY A 112 -4.54 -18.70 10.37
N GLN A 113 -4.78 -17.47 10.83
CA GLN A 113 -6.13 -16.92 10.94
C GLN A 113 -6.61 -16.38 9.59
N THR A 114 -7.92 -16.17 9.47
CA THR A 114 -8.53 -15.52 8.31
C THR A 114 -8.17 -14.04 8.25
N ALA A 115 -8.23 -13.45 7.06
CA ALA A 115 -8.06 -12.02 6.88
C ALA A 115 -9.07 -11.22 7.72
N LEU A 116 -8.72 -9.97 8.06
CA LEU A 116 -9.62 -9.06 8.73
C LEU A 116 -10.74 -8.64 7.77
N LEU A 117 -11.95 -9.15 8.00
CA LEU A 117 -13.15 -8.74 7.29
C LEU A 117 -13.85 -7.65 8.11
N LEU A 118 -14.08 -6.49 7.49
CA LEU A 118 -14.72 -5.33 8.11
C LEU A 118 -16.24 -5.29 7.87
N ASP A 119 -16.83 -6.41 7.46
CA ASP A 119 -18.28 -6.55 7.28
C ASP A 119 -19.00 -6.49 8.63
N ALA A 120 -20.03 -5.64 8.73
CA ALA A 120 -20.82 -5.40 9.92
C ALA A 120 -21.39 -6.69 10.55
N ALA A 121 -21.70 -7.70 9.75
CA ALA A 121 -22.21 -8.99 10.24
C ALA A 121 -21.15 -9.80 10.99
N HIS A 122 -19.87 -9.64 10.64
CA HIS A 122 -18.75 -10.44 11.16
C HIS A 122 -17.82 -9.65 12.08
N LEU A 123 -18.04 -8.34 12.25
CA LEU A 123 -17.20 -7.49 13.09
C LEU A 123 -17.11 -7.97 14.54
N HIS A 124 -18.21 -8.43 15.15
CA HIS A 124 -18.19 -8.88 16.55
C HIS A 124 -17.32 -10.12 16.74
N ASP A 125 -17.48 -11.12 15.86
CA ASP A 125 -16.70 -12.35 15.89
C ASP A 125 -15.23 -12.09 15.57
N ASN A 126 -14.94 -11.23 14.59
CA ASN A 126 -13.57 -10.86 14.22
C ASN A 126 -12.85 -10.08 15.32
N LEU A 127 -13.55 -9.22 16.07
CA LEU A 127 -12.96 -8.52 17.21
C LEU A 127 -12.63 -9.50 18.34
N GLY A 128 -13.50 -10.48 18.60
CA GLY A 128 -13.24 -11.53 19.59
C GLY A 128 -12.00 -12.38 19.24
N THR A 129 -11.87 -12.79 17.97
CA THR A 129 -10.69 -13.52 17.50
C THR A 129 -9.42 -12.67 17.54
N LEU A 130 -9.51 -11.37 17.24
CA LEU A 130 -8.38 -10.43 17.34
C LEU A 130 -7.90 -10.28 18.79
N ILE A 131 -8.83 -10.06 19.72
CA ILE A 131 -8.51 -9.85 21.15
C ILE A 131 -7.87 -11.10 21.74
N THR A 132 -8.43 -12.27 21.45
CA THR A 132 -7.86 -13.55 21.90
C THR A 132 -6.50 -13.81 21.25
N HIS A 133 -6.29 -13.41 19.99
CA HIS A 133 -5.01 -13.54 19.29
C HIS A 133 -3.92 -12.66 19.93
N ILE A 134 -4.21 -11.37 20.12
CA ILE A 134 -3.29 -10.40 20.74
C ILE A 134 -2.93 -10.83 22.17
N SER A 135 -3.87 -11.46 22.88
CA SER A 135 -3.64 -11.90 24.27
C SER A 135 -2.75 -13.14 24.38
N ARG A 136 -2.72 -14.01 23.36
CA ARG A 136 -1.97 -15.28 23.41
C ARG A 136 -0.52 -15.17 22.96
N ARG A 137 -0.22 -14.15 22.15
CA ARG A 137 1.09 -13.98 21.55
C ARG A 137 1.88 -12.92 22.32
N PRO A 138 3.20 -13.10 22.50
CA PRO A 138 3.99 -12.11 23.23
C PRO A 138 3.98 -10.76 22.50
N TRP A 139 3.69 -9.70 23.24
CA TRP A 139 3.55 -8.32 22.77
C TRP A 139 4.70 -7.83 21.87
N TRP A 140 5.93 -8.28 22.11
CA TRP A 140 7.10 -7.89 21.30
C TRP A 140 7.02 -8.40 19.85
N GLN A 141 6.36 -9.54 19.59
CA GLN A 141 6.19 -10.06 18.23
C GLN A 141 5.19 -9.22 17.42
N HIS A 142 4.10 -8.79 18.06
CA HIS A 142 3.17 -7.82 17.49
C HIS A 142 3.89 -6.51 17.17
N LEU A 143 4.68 -5.99 18.12
CA LEU A 143 5.47 -4.78 17.92
C LEU A 143 6.48 -4.92 16.79
N LEU A 144 7.14 -6.07 16.65
CA LEU A 144 8.08 -6.29 15.57
C LEU A 144 7.36 -6.31 14.20
N CYS A 145 6.24 -7.03 14.09
CA CYS A 145 5.48 -7.16 12.85
C CYS A 145 4.84 -5.83 12.44
N LEU A 146 4.02 -5.25 13.32
CA LEU A 146 3.34 -3.98 13.10
C LEU A 146 4.34 -2.82 13.03
N GLY A 147 5.38 -2.87 13.85
CA GLY A 147 6.45 -1.88 13.85
C GLY A 147 7.16 -1.83 12.51
N LEU A 148 7.65 -2.98 12.02
CA LEU A 148 8.39 -3.04 10.76
C LEU A 148 7.50 -2.76 9.55
N LEU A 149 6.30 -3.35 9.50
CA LEU A 149 5.44 -3.27 8.31
C LEU A 149 4.62 -1.98 8.22
N ALA A 150 4.20 -1.41 9.36
CA ALA A 150 3.36 -0.21 9.39
C ALA A 150 4.02 0.98 10.10
N ALA A 151 4.56 0.82 11.31
CA ALA A 151 5.03 1.97 12.09
C ALA A 151 6.24 2.66 11.44
N VAL A 152 7.26 1.90 11.00
CA VAL A 152 8.45 2.43 10.30
C VAL A 152 8.08 3.22 9.05
N PRO A 153 7.31 2.67 8.08
CA PRO A 153 6.93 3.43 6.88
C PRO A 153 5.97 4.58 7.21
N THR A 154 5.15 4.48 8.25
CA THR A 154 4.31 5.58 8.73
C THR A 154 5.17 6.72 9.28
N LEU A 155 6.10 6.46 10.20
CA LEU A 155 7.00 7.47 10.75
C LEU A 155 7.79 8.16 9.63
N TRP A 156 8.30 7.39 8.67
CA TRP A 156 8.96 7.94 7.48
C TRP A 156 8.03 8.84 6.66
N LEU A 157 6.80 8.41 6.37
CA LEU A 157 5.79 9.18 5.63
C LEU A 157 5.40 10.50 6.30
N TRP A 158 5.30 10.48 7.63
CA TRP A 158 4.94 11.68 8.40
C TRP A 158 6.11 12.66 8.54
N ASN A 159 7.35 12.16 8.50
CA ASN A 159 8.56 12.98 8.52
C ASN A 159 8.90 13.64 7.16
N ILE A 160 8.35 13.16 6.03
CA ILE A 160 8.60 13.77 4.73
C ILE A 160 7.67 14.97 4.43
N ASN A 161 8.25 16.02 3.86
CA ASN A 161 7.50 17.14 3.30
C ASN A 161 7.06 16.82 1.87
N ILE A 162 5.75 16.64 1.66
CA ILE A 162 5.16 16.38 0.35
C ILE A 162 4.94 17.70 -0.37
N ARG A 163 5.43 17.78 -1.62
CA ARG A 163 5.27 18.97 -2.46
C ARG A 163 3.79 19.29 -2.69
N ARG A 164 3.36 20.52 -2.38
CA ARG A 164 2.03 21.02 -2.79
C ARG A 164 2.05 21.34 -4.28
N VAL A 165 1.20 20.66 -5.05
CA VAL A 165 1.02 20.89 -6.50
C VAL A 165 -0.25 21.74 -6.70
N ARG A 166 -0.17 22.76 -7.56
CA ARG A 166 -1.33 23.61 -7.91
C ARG A 166 -2.44 22.76 -8.54
N LEU A 167 -3.70 23.01 -8.14
CA LEU A 167 -4.86 22.21 -8.54
C LEU A 167 -5.02 22.11 -10.07
N SER A 168 -4.75 23.19 -10.80
CA SER A 168 -4.85 23.25 -12.26
C SER A 168 -3.86 22.35 -13.01
N ARG A 169 -2.65 22.15 -12.47
CA ARG A 169 -1.67 21.22 -13.04
C ARG A 169 -1.87 19.78 -12.57
N ARG A 170 -2.59 19.61 -11.46
CA ARG A 170 -2.80 18.32 -10.80
C ARG A 170 -3.87 17.47 -11.49
N PHE A 171 -4.92 18.09 -12.02
CA PHE A 171 -5.98 17.35 -12.73
C PHE A 171 -5.47 16.58 -13.96
N PRO A 172 -4.79 17.21 -14.96
CA PRO A 172 -4.27 16.47 -16.10
C PRO A 172 -3.19 15.46 -15.71
N GLN A 173 -2.36 15.77 -14.70
CA GLN A 173 -1.35 14.84 -14.19
C GLN A 173 -1.97 13.60 -13.53
N ASN A 174 -3.00 13.79 -12.71
CA ASN A 174 -3.74 12.68 -12.11
C ASN A 174 -4.46 11.85 -13.18
N LEU A 175 -5.05 12.49 -14.19
CA LEU A 175 -5.70 11.77 -15.29
C LEU A 175 -4.71 10.88 -16.05
N LEU A 176 -3.55 11.43 -16.43
CA LEU A 176 -2.48 10.67 -17.10
C LEU A 176 -1.97 9.53 -16.22
N MET A 177 -1.82 9.74 -14.91
CA MET A 177 -1.41 8.70 -13.97
C MET A 177 -2.46 7.61 -13.84
N THR A 178 -3.74 7.96 -13.74
CA THR A 178 -4.84 6.99 -13.70
C THR A 178 -4.88 6.15 -14.96
N LEU A 179 -4.74 6.78 -16.14
CA LEU A 179 -4.68 6.06 -17.41
C LEU A 179 -3.45 5.14 -17.48
N PHE A 180 -2.29 5.60 -17.01
CA PHE A 180 -1.07 4.79 -16.95
C PHE A 180 -1.28 3.55 -16.08
N TRP A 181 -1.80 3.70 -14.87
CA TRP A 181 -2.07 2.59 -13.97
C TRP A 181 -3.16 1.66 -14.49
N ALA A 182 -4.24 2.20 -15.06
CA ALA A 182 -5.33 1.42 -15.63
C ALA A 182 -4.88 0.60 -16.85
N MET A 183 -4.09 1.21 -17.73
CA MET A 183 -3.52 0.54 -18.90
C MET A 183 -2.51 -0.54 -18.47
N GLY A 184 -1.65 -0.25 -17.48
CA GLY A 184 -0.75 -1.24 -16.90
C GLY A 184 -1.51 -2.43 -16.32
N LEU A 185 -2.52 -2.16 -15.48
CA LEU A 185 -3.37 -3.19 -14.89
C LEU A 185 -4.06 -4.05 -15.97
N ALA A 186 -4.65 -3.42 -16.99
CA ALA A 186 -5.31 -4.12 -18.09
C ALA A 186 -4.33 -4.96 -18.92
N ALA A 187 -3.13 -4.44 -19.20
CA ALA A 187 -2.09 -5.17 -19.93
C ALA A 187 -1.60 -6.39 -19.14
N ILE A 188 -1.30 -6.21 -17.85
CA ILE A 188 -0.87 -7.31 -16.96
C ILE A 188 -1.96 -8.37 -16.86
N TRP A 189 -3.22 -7.96 -16.67
CA TRP A 189 -4.36 -8.88 -16.66
C TRP A 189 -4.47 -9.64 -17.98
N PHE A 190 -4.41 -8.95 -19.12
CA PHE A 190 -4.54 -9.56 -20.43
C PHE A 190 -3.42 -10.57 -20.73
N ILE A 191 -2.18 -10.24 -20.38
CA ILE A 191 -1.01 -11.12 -20.57
C ILE A 191 -1.08 -12.31 -19.61
N GLY A 192 -1.38 -12.06 -18.33
CA GLY A 192 -1.38 -13.07 -17.28
C GLY A 192 -2.67 -13.91 -17.19
N ARG A 193 -3.73 -13.57 -17.93
CA ARG A 193 -5.07 -14.20 -17.79
C ARG A 193 -5.02 -15.72 -17.88
N ASN A 194 -4.22 -16.29 -18.78
CA ASN A 194 -4.17 -17.74 -18.99
C ASN A 194 -3.58 -18.47 -17.77
N SER A 195 -2.67 -17.80 -17.04
CA SER A 195 -2.05 -18.32 -15.83
C SER A 195 -2.90 -18.03 -14.58
N LEU A 196 -3.56 -16.87 -14.55
CA LEU A 196 -4.33 -16.40 -13.39
C LEU A 196 -5.72 -17.02 -13.30
N LEU A 197 -6.43 -17.19 -14.42
CA LEU A 197 -7.84 -17.64 -14.41
C LEU A 197 -8.02 -19.01 -13.73
N PRO A 198 -7.20 -20.05 -14.04
CA PRO A 198 -7.36 -21.36 -13.41
C PRO A 198 -7.09 -21.31 -11.89
N VAL A 199 -6.16 -20.44 -11.48
CA VAL A 199 -5.76 -20.26 -10.08
C VAL A 199 -6.81 -19.51 -9.28
N LEU A 200 -7.40 -18.46 -9.86
CA LEU A 200 -8.46 -17.67 -9.23
C LEU A 200 -9.79 -18.44 -9.14
N GLN A 201 -10.06 -19.37 -10.06
CA GLN A 201 -11.26 -20.20 -10.03
C GLN A 201 -11.22 -21.31 -8.97
N ASN A 202 -10.04 -21.90 -8.77
CA ASN A 202 -9.90 -23.07 -7.89
C ASN A 202 -9.52 -22.73 -6.46
N THR A 203 -9.14 -21.47 -6.17
CA THR A 203 -8.58 -21.13 -4.85
C THR A 203 -8.86 -19.68 -4.49
N ARG A 204 -9.10 -19.43 -3.20
CA ARG A 204 -9.42 -18.12 -2.65
C ARG A 204 -8.20 -17.23 -2.42
N TRP A 205 -7.33 -17.08 -3.42
CA TRP A 205 -6.13 -16.23 -3.31
C TRP A 205 -6.46 -14.75 -3.09
N ILE A 206 -7.64 -14.32 -3.56
CA ILE A 206 -8.15 -12.95 -3.37
C ILE A 206 -8.26 -12.62 -1.87
N ASP A 207 -8.63 -13.59 -1.03
CA ASP A 207 -8.79 -13.41 0.41
C ASP A 207 -7.44 -13.17 1.11
N LEU A 208 -6.34 -13.62 0.50
CA LEU A 208 -4.98 -13.43 1.00
C LEU A 208 -4.36 -12.09 0.57
N LEU A 209 -4.93 -11.43 -0.43
CA LEU A 209 -4.37 -10.21 -1.01
C LEU A 209 -4.67 -9.01 -0.12
N SER A 210 -3.67 -8.57 0.64
CA SER A 210 -3.77 -7.43 1.54
C SER A 210 -3.34 -6.14 0.84
N PRO A 211 -4.05 -5.01 1.01
CA PRO A 211 -5.24 -4.78 1.85
C PRO A 211 -6.59 -4.99 1.14
N PHE A 212 -6.60 -5.55 -0.08
CA PHE A 212 -7.81 -5.66 -0.90
C PHE A 212 -8.88 -6.56 -0.29
N ASN A 213 -8.47 -7.65 0.36
CA ASN A 213 -9.36 -8.52 1.15
C ASN A 213 -10.29 -7.74 2.09
N THR A 214 -9.72 -6.83 2.86
CA THR A 214 -10.47 -6.00 3.81
C THR A 214 -11.27 -4.91 3.09
N LEU A 215 -10.72 -4.28 2.06
CA LEU A 215 -11.43 -3.24 1.30
C LEU A 215 -12.65 -3.79 0.55
N LEU A 216 -12.56 -5.00 -0.01
CA LEU A 216 -13.67 -5.66 -0.70
C LEU A 216 -14.77 -6.06 0.28
N SER A 217 -14.41 -6.47 1.50
CA SER A 217 -15.39 -6.79 2.55
C SER A 217 -16.23 -5.58 3.01
N LEU A 218 -15.77 -4.34 2.78
CA LEU A 218 -16.53 -3.13 3.09
C LEU A 218 -17.61 -2.79 2.06
N VAL A 219 -17.51 -3.34 0.85
CA VAL A 219 -18.40 -3.02 -0.29
C VAL A 219 -19.50 -4.07 -0.46
N GLN A 220 -19.35 -5.23 0.18
CA GLN A 220 -20.30 -6.34 0.18
C GLN A 220 -21.35 -6.17 1.27
#